data_AF-F7JMZ2-F1
#
_entry.id   AF-F7JMZ2-F1
#
_cell.length_a   1.000
_cell.length_b   1.000
_cell.length_c   1.000
_cell.angle_alpha   90.00
_cell.angle_beta   90.00
_cell.angle_gamma   90.00
#
_symmetry.space_group_name_H-M   'P 1'
#
loop_
_entity.id
_entity.type
_entity.pdbx_description
1 polymer ?
#
loop_
_entity_poly.entity_id
_entity_poly.type
_entity_poly.pdbx_seq_one_letter_code
_entity_poly.pdbx_strand_id
1 'polypeptide(L)'
;MSAVLSSRSIPVRKALSFSKNRLENLGIKVYIHYNIAGYPSNIPLIVSDEGYGKNEYIETTRPLVIVTAPGPGSGKMATCLSQLYHEHKRGIHAGYAKFETFPIWNLPLKHPVNLAYEAATADLNDVNMIDPFHLEAYGETTVNYNRDVEVFPVLNTIFEKIYGKSPYKSPTDMGVNMAGNCICDDEACREASGQEIIRRYYAALNDLLKGTCSEEPAQKIELLMNQAGVTIQDRKVVAAALNRAQETQSPAAALELPDGRIITGKTSNLLGASAALLLNVLKELAGLGHELHIISPEAIEPIQKLKVDYLKSRNPRLHTDEVLIALSTSAAANEDARLALEQLPKLHGCQAHTSVMLSDVDIKTFQKLGVQLTCESVYESGHGYY
;
A
#
# COMPACT_ATOMS: atom_id res chain seq x y z
N MET A 1 -8.47 -0.05 -26.50
CA MET A 1 -8.85 0.31 -25.12
C MET A 1 -10.18 1.03 -25.22
N SER A 2 -11.12 0.69 -24.34
CA SER A 2 -12.45 1.32 -24.29
C SER A 2 -12.70 1.81 -22.87
N ALA A 3 -13.50 2.85 -22.71
CA ALA A 3 -13.88 3.40 -21.42
C ALA A 3 -15.37 3.20 -21.17
N VAL A 4 -15.75 2.91 -19.93
CA VAL A 4 -17.14 2.81 -19.50
C VAL A 4 -17.39 3.91 -18.47
N LEU A 5 -18.41 4.74 -18.73
CA LEU A 5 -18.86 5.76 -17.80
C LEU A 5 -20.20 5.35 -17.21
N SER A 6 -20.29 5.31 -15.88
CA SER A 6 -21.55 5.06 -15.18
C SER A 6 -22.35 6.34 -15.00
N SER A 7 -23.66 6.26 -15.21
CA SER A 7 -24.59 7.35 -14.92
C SER A 7 -24.75 7.62 -13.41
N ARG A 8 -24.18 6.78 -12.52
CA ARG A 8 -24.17 7.00 -11.05
C ARG A 8 -23.21 8.12 -10.62
N SER A 9 -22.22 8.48 -11.44
CA SER A 9 -21.06 9.25 -10.96
C SER A 9 -21.27 10.76 -10.82
N ILE A 10 -22.43 11.36 -11.16
CA ILE A 10 -22.51 12.83 -11.26
C ILE A 10 -23.91 13.43 -11.02
N PRO A 11 -24.03 14.53 -10.27
CA PRO A 11 -25.18 15.44 -10.33
C PRO A 11 -25.24 16.34 -11.59
N VAL A 12 -24.39 16.18 -12.61
CA VAL A 12 -24.35 17.11 -13.76
C VAL A 12 -24.10 16.35 -15.05
N ARG A 13 -25.13 16.22 -15.90
CA ARG A 13 -25.00 15.68 -17.28
C ARG A 13 -23.79 16.26 -18.05
N LYS A 14 -23.38 17.49 -17.73
CA LYS A 14 -22.21 18.18 -18.29
C LYS A 14 -20.86 17.51 -18.01
N ALA A 15 -20.64 16.91 -16.84
CA ALA A 15 -19.35 16.30 -16.54
C ALA A 15 -19.20 14.93 -17.21
N LEU A 16 -20.31 14.22 -17.46
CA LEU A 16 -20.31 12.98 -18.22
C LEU A 16 -20.05 13.28 -19.69
N SER A 17 -20.69 14.31 -20.25
CA SER A 17 -20.43 14.75 -21.61
C SER A 17 -19.01 15.30 -21.78
N PHE A 18 -18.49 16.05 -20.81
CA PHE A 18 -17.10 16.53 -20.84
C PHE A 18 -16.09 15.38 -20.84
N SER A 19 -16.28 14.40 -19.95
CA SER A 19 -15.39 13.23 -19.86
C SER A 19 -15.46 12.38 -21.11
N LYS A 20 -16.67 12.14 -21.64
CA LYS A 20 -16.90 11.44 -22.89
C LYS A 20 -16.18 12.12 -24.06
N ASN A 21 -16.42 13.42 -24.26
CA ASN A 21 -15.79 14.18 -25.35
C ASN A 21 -14.25 14.16 -25.24
N ARG A 22 -13.72 14.30 -24.02
CA ARG A 22 -12.27 14.26 -23.80
C ARG A 22 -11.67 12.91 -24.18
N LEU A 23 -12.31 11.80 -23.83
CA LEU A 23 -11.84 10.46 -24.15
C LEU A 23 -12.00 10.12 -25.64
N GLU A 24 -13.11 10.53 -26.25
CA GLU A 24 -13.35 10.35 -27.69
C GLU A 24 -12.33 11.14 -28.53
N ASN A 25 -11.96 12.36 -28.11
CA ASN A 25 -10.89 13.13 -28.74
C ASN A 25 -9.51 12.46 -28.64
N LEU A 26 -9.33 11.52 -27.71
CA LEU A 26 -8.13 10.68 -27.60
C LEU A 26 -8.25 9.36 -28.39
N GLY A 27 -9.31 9.18 -29.18
CA GLY A 27 -9.57 7.96 -29.94
C GLY A 27 -10.05 6.78 -29.10
N ILE A 28 -10.50 7.01 -27.87
CA ILE A 28 -11.00 5.96 -26.97
C ILE A 28 -12.52 5.85 -27.14
N LYS A 29 -13.02 4.67 -27.51
CA LYS A 29 -14.47 4.40 -27.56
C LYS A 29 -15.04 4.47 -26.13
N VAL A 30 -16.10 5.26 -25.94
CA VAL A 30 -16.75 5.45 -24.64
C VAL A 30 -18.15 4.84 -24.66
N TYR A 31 -18.44 4.00 -23.67
CA TYR A 31 -19.73 3.35 -23.48
C TYR A 31 -20.41 3.87 -22.20
N ILE A 32 -21.73 4.01 -22.23
CA ILE A 32 -22.54 4.51 -21.12
C ILE A 32 -23.30 3.36 -20.47
N HIS A 33 -23.08 3.18 -19.17
CA HIS A 33 -23.84 2.25 -18.33
C HIS A 33 -24.73 3.04 -17.38
N TYR A 34 -25.93 2.53 -17.14
CA TYR A 34 -26.98 3.20 -16.39
C TYR A 34 -27.19 2.58 -15.02
N ASN A 35 -27.74 3.38 -14.10
CA ASN A 35 -28.14 2.87 -12.79
C ASN A 35 -29.32 1.91 -12.92
N ILE A 36 -29.17 0.70 -12.40
CA ILE A 36 -30.24 -0.29 -12.30
C ILE A 36 -30.86 -0.20 -10.91
N ALA A 37 -32.16 0.05 -10.83
CA ALA A 37 -32.87 0.16 -9.57
C ALA A 37 -32.88 -1.19 -8.83
N GLY A 38 -32.63 -1.17 -7.52
CA GLY A 38 -32.62 -2.38 -6.70
C GLY A 38 -31.42 -3.31 -6.94
N TYR A 39 -30.35 -2.86 -7.60
CA TYR A 39 -29.10 -3.63 -7.71
C TYR A 39 -28.39 -3.73 -6.35
N PRO A 40 -27.91 -4.92 -5.91
CA PRO A 40 -27.85 -6.18 -6.66
C PRO A 40 -29.04 -7.14 -6.42
N SER A 41 -30.00 -6.79 -5.56
CA SER A 41 -31.02 -7.73 -5.05
C SER A 41 -32.19 -8.01 -6.01
N ASN A 42 -32.56 -7.09 -6.91
CA ASN A 42 -33.70 -7.26 -7.82
C ASN A 42 -33.30 -7.99 -9.12
N ILE A 43 -32.94 -9.26 -9.00
CA ILE A 43 -32.42 -10.07 -10.12
C ILE A 43 -33.33 -10.09 -11.36
N PRO A 44 -34.67 -10.25 -11.25
CA PRO A 44 -35.55 -10.22 -12.42
C PRO A 44 -35.46 -8.91 -13.21
N LEU A 45 -35.33 -7.76 -12.53
CA LEU A 45 -35.13 -6.48 -13.20
C LEU A 45 -33.71 -6.37 -13.77
N ILE A 46 -32.69 -6.81 -13.03
CA ILE A 46 -31.28 -6.73 -13.43
C ILE A 46 -31.06 -7.50 -14.75
N VAL A 47 -31.52 -8.74 -14.83
CA VAL A 47 -31.38 -9.62 -16.01
C VAL A 47 -32.57 -9.41 -16.95
N SER A 48 -32.78 -8.17 -17.39
CA SER A 48 -33.84 -7.81 -18.33
C SER A 48 -33.42 -6.68 -19.27
N ASP A 49 -34.26 -6.38 -20.26
CA ASP A 49 -34.06 -5.25 -21.16
C ASP A 49 -34.13 -3.90 -20.44
N GLU A 50 -34.83 -3.82 -19.31
CA GLU A 50 -34.92 -2.62 -18.47
C GLU A 50 -33.79 -2.51 -17.44
N GLY A 51 -33.01 -3.57 -17.25
CA GLY A 51 -31.80 -3.65 -16.42
C GLY A 51 -30.54 -3.58 -17.27
N TYR A 52 -29.81 -4.69 -17.41
CA TYR A 52 -28.61 -4.76 -18.23
C TYR A 52 -28.85 -4.36 -19.70
N GLY A 53 -30.04 -4.61 -20.25
CA GLY A 53 -30.33 -4.22 -21.63
C GLY A 53 -30.31 -2.72 -21.93
N LYS A 54 -30.39 -1.87 -20.89
CA LYS A 54 -30.22 -0.42 -21.04
C LYS A 54 -28.76 -0.01 -21.27
N ASN A 55 -27.80 -0.80 -20.79
CA ASN A 55 -26.40 -0.47 -20.92
C ASN A 55 -25.95 -0.58 -22.37
N GLU A 56 -25.02 0.28 -22.77
CA GLU A 56 -24.43 0.19 -24.10
C GLU A 56 -23.53 -1.06 -24.18
N TYR A 57 -23.78 -1.91 -25.18
CA TYR A 57 -22.95 -3.08 -25.44
C TYR A 57 -21.52 -2.66 -25.84
N ILE A 58 -20.53 -3.19 -25.14
CA ILE A 58 -19.12 -2.88 -25.41
C ILE A 58 -18.66 -3.79 -26.54
N GLU A 59 -18.32 -3.23 -27.69
CA GLU A 59 -17.76 -4.00 -28.80
C GLU A 59 -16.32 -4.39 -28.48
N THR A 60 -16.10 -5.67 -28.20
CA THR A 60 -14.77 -6.21 -27.90
C THR A 60 -14.26 -7.03 -29.08
N THR A 61 -12.95 -6.97 -29.34
CA THR A 61 -12.33 -7.67 -30.48
C THR A 61 -11.44 -8.83 -30.07
N ARG A 62 -11.06 -8.89 -28.78
CA ARG A 62 -10.21 -9.91 -28.20
C ARG A 62 -11.04 -10.83 -27.30
N PRO A 63 -10.72 -12.13 -27.26
CA PRO A 63 -11.47 -13.10 -26.45
C PRO A 63 -11.26 -12.91 -24.95
N LEU A 64 -10.13 -12.33 -24.54
CA LEU A 64 -9.86 -11.96 -23.15
C LEU A 64 -9.93 -10.44 -22.99
N VAL A 65 -10.84 -10.00 -22.12
CA VAL A 65 -11.08 -8.59 -21.81
C VAL A 65 -10.77 -8.36 -20.35
N ILE A 66 -9.79 -7.49 -20.08
CA ILE A 66 -9.42 -7.11 -18.72
C ILE A 66 -10.20 -5.85 -18.35
N VAL A 67 -11.03 -5.95 -17.30
CA VAL A 67 -11.79 -4.82 -16.77
C VAL A 67 -11.09 -4.29 -15.52
N THR A 68 -10.65 -3.04 -15.58
CA THR A 68 -9.96 -2.34 -14.48
C THR A 68 -10.60 -0.99 -14.19
N ALA A 69 -10.31 -0.41 -13.03
CA ALA A 69 -10.85 0.89 -12.61
C ALA A 69 -9.92 1.61 -11.62
N PRO A 70 -10.07 2.94 -11.44
CA PRO A 70 -9.27 3.72 -10.51
C PRO A 70 -9.40 3.32 -9.03
N GLY A 71 -10.50 2.67 -8.64
CA GLY A 71 -10.70 2.25 -7.24
C GLY A 71 -11.89 1.33 -7.01
N PRO A 72 -12.25 1.08 -5.74
CA PRO A 72 -13.48 0.41 -5.34
C PRO A 72 -14.73 1.17 -5.81
N GLY A 73 -15.88 0.48 -5.88
CA GLY A 73 -17.16 1.12 -6.18
C GLY A 73 -17.37 1.59 -7.62
N SER A 74 -16.38 1.46 -8.52
CA SER A 74 -16.48 1.93 -9.91
C SER A 74 -17.34 1.07 -10.85
N GLY A 75 -18.04 0.05 -10.34
CA GLY A 75 -18.95 -0.78 -11.14
C GLY A 75 -18.29 -1.83 -12.04
N LYS A 76 -17.05 -2.27 -11.73
CA LYS A 76 -16.32 -3.30 -12.50
C LYS A 76 -17.15 -4.58 -12.71
N MET A 77 -17.63 -5.17 -11.62
CA MET A 77 -18.44 -6.39 -11.64
C MET A 77 -19.73 -6.22 -12.44
N ALA A 78 -20.48 -5.13 -12.18
CA ALA A 78 -21.72 -4.83 -12.91
C ALA A 78 -21.48 -4.66 -14.42
N THR A 79 -20.33 -4.09 -14.81
CA THR A 79 -19.92 -3.96 -16.22
C THR A 79 -19.67 -5.33 -16.84
N CYS A 80 -18.93 -6.21 -16.17
CA CYS A 80 -18.68 -7.57 -16.64
C CYS A 80 -20.00 -8.35 -16.83
N LEU A 81 -20.88 -8.34 -15.84
CA LEU A 81 -22.16 -9.07 -15.91
C LEU A 81 -23.11 -8.50 -16.97
N SER A 82 -23.12 -7.18 -17.15
CA SER A 82 -23.85 -6.53 -18.24
C SER A 82 -23.32 -6.99 -19.60
N GLN A 83 -22.01 -7.11 -19.75
CA GLN A 83 -21.40 -7.60 -20.98
C GLN A 83 -21.80 -9.07 -21.23
N LEU A 84 -21.76 -9.92 -20.21
CA LEU A 84 -22.22 -11.32 -20.32
C LEU A 84 -23.67 -11.43 -20.78
N TYR A 85 -24.57 -10.61 -20.23
CA TYR A 85 -25.96 -10.54 -20.67
C TYR A 85 -26.07 -10.22 -22.17
N HIS A 86 -25.33 -9.22 -22.65
CA HIS A 86 -25.36 -8.83 -24.04
C HIS A 86 -24.71 -9.84 -25.00
N GLU A 87 -23.63 -10.50 -24.59
CA GLU A 87 -22.99 -11.59 -25.35
C GLU A 87 -23.95 -12.77 -25.47
N HIS A 88 -24.62 -13.15 -24.37
CA HIS A 88 -25.61 -14.22 -24.37
C HIS A 88 -26.78 -13.93 -25.32
N LYS A 89 -27.32 -12.69 -25.33
CA LYS A 89 -28.36 -12.27 -26.31
C LYS A 89 -27.89 -12.37 -27.77
N ARG A 90 -26.58 -12.33 -28.02
CA ARG A 90 -25.97 -12.45 -29.35
C ARG A 90 -25.57 -13.88 -29.69
N GLY A 91 -25.88 -14.86 -28.83
CA GLY A 91 -25.51 -16.26 -29.02
C GLY A 91 -24.02 -16.53 -28.77
N ILE A 92 -23.29 -15.59 -28.14
CA ILE A 92 -21.89 -15.74 -27.81
C ILE A 92 -21.77 -16.27 -26.37
N HIS A 93 -21.05 -17.37 -26.21
CA HIS A 93 -20.78 -17.95 -24.90
C HIS A 93 -19.55 -17.27 -24.28
N ALA A 94 -19.79 -16.38 -23.32
CA ALA A 94 -18.77 -15.64 -22.59
C ALA A 94 -18.73 -16.07 -21.12
N GLY A 95 -17.61 -15.82 -20.44
CA GLY A 95 -17.42 -16.12 -19.02
C GLY A 95 -16.87 -14.92 -18.24
N TYR A 96 -16.94 -15.00 -16.91
CA TYR A 96 -16.41 -13.97 -16.02
C TYR A 96 -15.60 -14.64 -14.92
N ALA A 97 -14.36 -14.19 -14.73
CA ALA A 97 -13.52 -14.59 -13.62
C ALA A 97 -12.99 -13.36 -12.90
N LYS A 98 -12.58 -13.54 -11.64
CA LYS A 98 -12.03 -12.47 -10.80
C LYS A 98 -10.56 -12.72 -10.51
N PHE A 99 -9.73 -11.72 -10.79
CA PHE A 99 -8.31 -11.74 -10.45
C PHE A 99 -8.06 -10.81 -9.27
N GLU A 100 -7.69 -11.38 -8.13
CA GLU A 100 -7.20 -10.69 -6.94
C GLU A 100 -6.01 -11.45 -6.38
N THR A 101 -4.97 -10.74 -5.98
CA THR A 101 -3.76 -11.36 -5.42
C THR A 101 -3.96 -11.77 -3.96
N PHE A 102 -4.72 -10.98 -3.19
CA PHE A 102 -4.98 -11.22 -1.77
C PHE A 102 -6.48 -11.17 -1.46
N PRO A 103 -6.97 -11.96 -0.50
CA PRO A 103 -6.22 -13.01 0.20
C PRO A 103 -5.83 -14.16 -0.74
N ILE A 104 -4.81 -14.94 -0.35
CA ILE A 104 -4.39 -16.12 -1.09
C ILE A 104 -5.24 -17.30 -0.62
N TRP A 105 -6.11 -17.78 -1.51
CA TRP A 105 -7.17 -18.73 -1.18
C TRP A 105 -6.67 -20.09 -0.66
N ASN A 106 -5.51 -20.55 -1.14
CA ASN A 106 -4.91 -21.83 -0.80
C ASN A 106 -3.85 -21.72 0.32
N LEU A 107 -3.74 -20.56 0.98
CA LEU A 107 -3.01 -20.43 2.24
C LEU A 107 -3.99 -20.41 3.41
N PRO A 108 -3.61 -20.93 4.59
CA PRO A 108 -4.46 -20.88 5.78
C PRO A 108 -4.91 -19.45 6.13
N LEU A 109 -6.07 -19.32 6.77
CA LEU A 109 -6.61 -18.02 7.21
C LEU A 109 -5.61 -17.27 8.11
N LYS A 110 -4.94 -18.00 9.00
CA LYS A 110 -3.94 -17.48 9.95
C LYS A 110 -2.52 -17.44 9.37
N HIS A 111 -2.35 -17.69 8.08
CA HIS A 111 -1.05 -17.57 7.45
C HIS A 111 -0.58 -16.10 7.49
N PRO A 112 0.67 -15.79 7.89
CA PRO A 112 1.15 -14.41 7.99
C PRO A 112 0.93 -13.58 6.73
N VAL A 113 1.01 -14.18 5.54
CA VAL A 113 0.71 -13.50 4.27
C VAL A 113 -0.74 -12.97 4.21
N ASN A 114 -1.71 -13.77 4.64
CA ASN A 114 -3.12 -13.35 4.68
C ASN A 114 -3.37 -12.34 5.82
N LEU A 115 -2.71 -12.52 6.97
CA LEU A 115 -2.79 -11.57 8.09
C LEU A 115 -2.17 -10.20 7.73
N ALA A 116 -1.09 -10.18 6.95
CA ALA A 116 -0.48 -8.95 6.46
C ALA A 116 -1.40 -8.19 5.50
N TYR A 117 -2.15 -8.91 4.65
CA TYR A 117 -3.20 -8.29 3.84
C TYR A 117 -4.27 -7.64 4.74
N GLU A 118 -4.76 -8.35 5.75
CA GLU A 118 -5.78 -7.81 6.67
C GLU A 118 -5.27 -6.60 7.48
N ALA A 119 -3.98 -6.60 7.85
CA ALA A 119 -3.33 -5.45 8.49
C ALA A 119 -3.21 -4.25 7.53
N ALA A 120 -2.97 -4.50 6.23
CA ALA A 120 -2.91 -3.47 5.20
C ALA A 120 -4.29 -2.89 4.84
N THR A 121 -5.37 -3.58 5.19
CA THR A 121 -6.76 -3.17 4.99
C THR A 121 -7.48 -2.99 6.32
N ALA A 122 -6.76 -2.68 7.41
CA ALA A 122 -7.36 -2.58 8.74
C ALA A 122 -8.39 -1.45 8.86
N ASP A 123 -8.25 -0.41 8.03
CA ASP A 123 -9.16 0.71 7.84
C ASP A 123 -10.35 0.37 6.93
N LEU A 124 -10.26 -0.73 6.18
CA LEU A 124 -11.32 -1.25 5.35
C LEU A 124 -12.08 -2.35 6.11
N ASN A 125 -13.40 -2.41 5.90
CA ASN A 125 -14.24 -3.48 6.45
C ASN A 125 -14.06 -4.83 5.73
N ASP A 126 -12.90 -5.04 5.10
CA ASP A 126 -12.55 -6.30 4.47
C ASP A 126 -11.92 -7.21 5.54
N VAL A 127 -12.54 -8.37 5.73
CA VAL A 127 -12.16 -9.36 6.76
C VAL A 127 -12.00 -10.70 6.07
N ASN A 128 -10.84 -11.32 6.24
CA ASN A 128 -10.58 -12.65 5.72
C ASN A 128 -11.44 -13.67 6.47
N MET A 129 -11.96 -14.66 5.75
CA MET A 129 -12.75 -15.74 6.32
C MET A 129 -12.63 -17.02 5.51
N ILE A 130 -13.06 -18.12 6.10
CA ILE A 130 -13.20 -19.37 5.35
C ILE A 130 -14.36 -19.23 4.37
N ASP A 131 -14.17 -19.68 3.13
CA ASP A 131 -15.23 -19.77 2.12
C ASP A 131 -16.18 -20.91 2.49
N PRO A 132 -17.39 -20.63 3.00
CA PRO A 132 -18.31 -21.69 3.41
C PRO A 132 -18.86 -22.46 2.20
N PHE A 133 -18.96 -21.82 1.03
CA PHE A 133 -19.50 -22.44 -0.18
C PHE A 133 -18.52 -23.47 -0.75
N HIS A 134 -17.22 -23.16 -0.73
CA HIS A 134 -16.20 -24.09 -1.19
C HIS A 134 -16.09 -25.30 -0.25
N LEU A 135 -16.14 -25.05 1.06
CA LEU A 135 -16.15 -26.11 2.07
C LEU A 135 -17.36 -27.03 1.93
N GLU A 136 -18.55 -26.49 1.70
CA GLU A 136 -19.77 -27.29 1.49
C GLU A 136 -19.71 -28.09 0.18
N ALA A 137 -19.23 -27.49 -0.91
CA ALA A 137 -19.22 -28.10 -2.23
C ALA A 137 -18.13 -29.16 -2.43
N TYR A 138 -16.99 -29.00 -1.77
CA TYR A 138 -15.79 -29.81 -2.02
C TYR A 138 -15.17 -30.44 -0.76
N GLY A 139 -15.57 -30.00 0.44
CA GLY A 139 -14.95 -30.44 1.70
C GLY A 139 -13.56 -29.85 1.94
N GLU A 140 -13.17 -28.83 1.18
CA GLU A 140 -11.85 -28.20 1.23
C GLU A 140 -11.93 -26.80 1.87
N THR A 141 -11.04 -26.53 2.81
CA THR A 141 -10.97 -25.23 3.49
C THR A 141 -10.14 -24.25 2.65
N THR A 142 -10.78 -23.19 2.17
CA THR A 142 -10.12 -22.12 1.42
C THR A 142 -10.43 -20.75 2.03
N VAL A 143 -9.60 -19.75 1.74
CA VAL A 143 -9.75 -18.39 2.26
C VAL A 143 -10.35 -17.47 1.22
N ASN A 144 -11.35 -16.71 1.64
CA ASN A 144 -11.92 -15.59 0.90
C ASN A 144 -12.14 -14.42 1.87
N TYR A 145 -12.97 -13.44 1.51
CA TYR A 145 -13.29 -12.31 2.38
C TYR A 145 -14.78 -11.99 2.36
N ASN A 146 -15.25 -11.37 3.43
CA ASN A 146 -16.68 -11.14 3.72
C ASN A 146 -17.48 -10.63 2.52
N ARG A 147 -17.01 -9.60 1.82
CA ARG A 147 -17.76 -8.95 0.74
C ARG A 147 -18.07 -9.89 -0.43
N ASP A 148 -17.11 -10.72 -0.81
CA ASP A 148 -17.28 -11.66 -1.91
C ASP A 148 -18.15 -12.85 -1.50
N VAL A 149 -17.97 -13.35 -0.28
CA VAL A 149 -18.82 -14.40 0.32
C VAL A 149 -20.28 -13.92 0.39
N GLU A 150 -20.53 -12.70 0.86
CA GLU A 150 -21.89 -12.13 0.97
C GLU A 150 -22.56 -11.92 -0.40
N VAL A 151 -21.79 -11.56 -1.43
CA VAL A 151 -22.32 -11.25 -2.77
C VAL A 151 -22.47 -12.51 -3.64
N PHE A 152 -21.75 -13.58 -3.34
CA PHE A 152 -21.71 -14.79 -4.17
C PHE A 152 -23.09 -15.39 -4.50
N PRO A 153 -24.05 -15.54 -3.55
CA PRO A 153 -25.38 -16.09 -3.87
C PRO A 153 -26.13 -15.30 -4.95
N VAL A 154 -25.97 -13.97 -4.93
CA VAL A 154 -26.58 -13.08 -5.91
C VAL A 154 -25.94 -13.28 -7.28
N LEU A 155 -24.61 -13.36 -7.33
CA LEU A 155 -23.87 -13.66 -8.57
C LEU A 155 -24.25 -15.01 -9.16
N ASN A 156 -24.32 -16.05 -8.31
CA ASN A 156 -24.68 -17.39 -8.72
C ASN A 156 -26.06 -17.42 -9.42
N THR A 157 -27.03 -16.73 -8.82
CA THR A 157 -28.39 -16.61 -9.38
C THR A 157 -28.40 -15.81 -10.70
N ILE A 158 -27.56 -14.78 -10.84
CA ILE A 158 -27.42 -14.04 -12.10
C ILE A 158 -26.88 -14.96 -13.21
N PHE A 159 -25.87 -15.79 -12.92
CA PHE A 159 -25.36 -16.77 -13.89
C PHE A 159 -26.42 -17.79 -14.30
N GLU A 160 -27.18 -18.33 -13.34
CA GLU A 160 -28.30 -19.23 -13.63
C GLU A 160 -29.37 -18.58 -14.51
N LYS A 161 -29.66 -17.29 -14.30
CA LYS A 161 -30.61 -16.54 -15.15
C LYS A 161 -30.08 -16.27 -16.56
N ILE A 162 -28.79 -16.01 -16.71
CA ILE A 162 -28.19 -15.73 -18.03
C ILE A 162 -27.95 -17.03 -18.80
N TYR A 163 -27.33 -18.04 -18.19
CA TYR A 163 -26.85 -19.25 -18.88
C TYR A 163 -27.55 -20.56 -18.48
N GLY A 164 -28.56 -20.51 -17.60
CA GLY A 164 -29.29 -21.68 -17.10
C GLY A 164 -28.57 -22.47 -16.00
N LYS A 165 -27.25 -22.29 -15.85
CA LYS A 165 -26.44 -22.85 -14.76
C LYS A 165 -25.29 -21.92 -14.42
N SER A 166 -24.85 -21.95 -13.17
CA SER A 166 -23.61 -21.30 -12.75
C SER A 166 -22.40 -22.20 -13.00
N PRO A 167 -21.28 -21.66 -13.53
CA PRO A 167 -20.03 -22.40 -13.63
C PRO A 167 -19.27 -22.49 -12.30
N TYR A 168 -19.68 -21.74 -11.28
CA TYR A 168 -18.99 -21.62 -9.99
C TYR A 168 -19.85 -22.18 -8.86
N LYS A 169 -19.24 -22.94 -7.95
CA LYS A 169 -19.89 -23.36 -6.69
C LYS A 169 -19.49 -22.51 -5.50
N SER A 170 -18.43 -21.72 -5.63
CA SER A 170 -17.95 -20.80 -4.58
C SER A 170 -17.26 -19.55 -5.16
N PRO A 171 -17.05 -18.48 -4.38
CA PRO A 171 -16.22 -17.35 -4.80
C PRO A 171 -14.75 -17.76 -5.00
N THR A 172 -14.27 -18.83 -4.36
CA THR A 172 -12.96 -19.43 -4.68
C THR A 172 -12.90 -19.93 -6.13
N ASP A 173 -13.92 -20.65 -6.60
CA ASP A 173 -13.97 -21.14 -8.00
C ASP A 173 -13.99 -19.99 -9.04
N MET A 174 -14.57 -18.85 -8.65
CA MET A 174 -14.63 -17.63 -9.46
C MET A 174 -13.25 -16.94 -9.58
N GLY A 175 -12.37 -17.19 -8.61
CA GLY A 175 -11.00 -16.67 -8.57
C GLY A 175 -10.07 -17.37 -9.56
N VAL A 176 -9.07 -16.65 -10.05
CA VAL A 176 -8.00 -17.20 -10.92
C VAL A 176 -6.60 -17.02 -10.34
N ASN A 177 -6.50 -16.79 -9.03
CA ASN A 177 -5.23 -16.50 -8.36
C ASN A 177 -4.37 -17.77 -8.20
N MET A 178 -3.12 -17.68 -8.67
CA MET A 178 -2.12 -18.75 -8.57
C MET A 178 -0.95 -18.39 -7.67
N ALA A 179 -0.97 -17.22 -7.00
CA ALA A 179 0.18 -16.71 -6.24
C ALA A 179 0.66 -17.67 -5.14
N GLY A 180 -0.25 -18.33 -4.41
CA GLY A 180 0.11 -19.30 -3.37
C GLY A 180 0.86 -20.52 -3.90
N ASN A 181 0.59 -20.92 -5.15
CA ASN A 181 1.29 -22.03 -5.81
C ASN A 181 2.72 -21.66 -6.26
N CYS A 182 3.06 -20.37 -6.23
CA CYS A 182 4.35 -19.85 -6.66
C CYS A 182 5.27 -19.49 -5.48
N ILE A 183 4.86 -19.74 -4.24
CA ILE A 183 5.73 -19.56 -3.06
C ILE A 183 6.81 -20.65 -3.09
N CYS A 184 8.06 -20.23 -3.26
CA CYS A 184 9.22 -21.13 -3.27
C CYS A 184 9.91 -21.25 -1.91
N ASP A 185 9.68 -20.30 -1.02
CA ASP A 185 10.20 -20.28 0.36
C ASP A 185 9.14 -19.68 1.28
N ASP A 186 8.41 -20.56 1.97
CA ASP A 186 7.30 -20.17 2.85
C ASP A 186 7.79 -19.40 4.07
N GLU A 187 8.91 -19.82 4.68
CA GLU A 187 9.46 -19.15 5.86
C GLU A 187 9.93 -17.73 5.54
N ALA A 188 10.54 -17.51 4.36
CA ALA A 188 10.86 -16.16 3.90
C ALA A 188 9.59 -15.30 3.71
N CYS A 189 8.51 -15.87 3.16
CA CYS A 189 7.23 -15.16 3.04
C CYS A 189 6.60 -14.85 4.40
N ARG A 190 6.70 -15.78 5.37
CA ARG A 190 6.19 -15.61 6.74
C ARG A 190 6.92 -14.49 7.47
N GLU A 191 8.25 -14.48 7.43
CA GLU A 191 9.08 -13.41 8.01
C GLU A 191 8.78 -12.05 7.37
N ALA A 192 8.78 -11.97 6.04
CA ALA A 192 8.51 -10.72 5.32
C ALA A 192 7.11 -10.15 5.64
N SER A 193 6.12 -11.03 5.80
CA SER A 193 4.76 -10.67 6.17
C SER A 193 4.67 -10.22 7.63
N GLY A 194 5.37 -10.89 8.55
CA GLY A 194 5.50 -10.46 9.95
C GLY A 194 6.04 -9.04 10.06
N GLN A 195 7.11 -8.73 9.32
CA GLN A 195 7.67 -7.38 9.24
C GLN A 195 6.67 -6.36 8.65
N GLU A 196 5.84 -6.76 7.67
CA GLU A 196 4.79 -5.89 7.13
C GLU A 196 3.71 -5.58 8.17
N ILE A 197 3.26 -6.55 8.94
CA ILE A 197 2.27 -6.34 10.01
C ILE A 197 2.81 -5.32 11.03
N ILE A 198 4.08 -5.46 11.46
CA ILE A 198 4.71 -4.50 12.38
C ILE A 198 4.79 -3.10 11.76
N ARG A 199 5.12 -2.99 10.47
CA ARG A 199 5.12 -1.69 9.76
C ARG A 199 3.73 -1.05 9.74
N ARG A 200 2.67 -1.84 9.49
CA ARG A 200 1.28 -1.36 9.51
C ARG A 200 0.86 -0.91 10.89
N TYR A 201 1.29 -1.61 11.95
CA TYR A 201 1.03 -1.21 13.33
C TYR A 201 1.59 0.18 13.64
N TYR A 202 2.88 0.41 13.34
CA TYR A 202 3.49 1.73 13.53
C TYR A 202 2.84 2.81 12.64
N ALA A 203 2.45 2.49 11.41
CA ALA A 203 1.72 3.42 10.56
C ALA A 203 0.39 3.84 11.19
N ALA A 204 -0.40 2.88 11.69
CA ALA A 204 -1.68 3.15 12.34
C ALA A 204 -1.52 3.98 13.63
N LEU A 205 -0.50 3.72 14.45
CA LEU A 205 -0.20 4.54 15.63
C LEU A 205 0.19 5.98 15.26
N ASN A 206 0.94 6.16 14.17
CA ASN A 206 1.34 7.47 13.70
C ASN A 206 0.15 8.26 13.10
N ASP A 207 -0.76 7.58 12.41
CA ASP A 207 -2.00 8.18 11.91
C ASP A 207 -2.94 8.57 13.06
N LEU A 208 -3.00 7.75 14.11
CA LEU A 208 -3.74 8.07 15.34
C LEU A 208 -3.16 9.32 16.02
N LEU A 209 -1.84 9.42 16.17
CA LEU A 209 -1.17 10.59 16.74
C LEU A 209 -1.43 11.88 15.92
N LYS A 210 -1.55 11.76 14.59
CA LYS A 210 -1.90 12.87 13.70
C LYS A 210 -3.39 13.23 13.73
N GLY A 211 -4.23 12.40 14.34
CA GLY A 211 -5.68 12.57 14.36
C GLY A 211 -6.35 12.25 13.02
N THR A 212 -5.73 11.44 12.17
CA THR A 212 -6.26 11.09 10.84
C THR A 212 -7.10 9.81 10.84
N CYS A 213 -7.06 9.01 11.91
CA CYS A 213 -7.89 7.81 12.09
C CYS A 213 -8.35 7.64 13.55
N SER A 214 -9.30 6.72 13.77
CA SER A 214 -9.66 6.23 15.09
C SER A 214 -8.62 5.25 15.63
N GLU A 215 -8.78 4.79 16.88
CA GLU A 215 -7.93 3.76 17.49
C GLU A 215 -8.18 2.35 16.93
N GLU A 216 -9.33 2.14 16.26
CA GLU A 216 -9.78 0.82 15.80
C GLU A 216 -8.78 0.10 14.87
N PRO A 217 -8.17 0.75 13.86
CA PRO A 217 -7.19 0.09 13.00
C PRO A 217 -5.96 -0.40 13.78
N ALA A 218 -5.44 0.40 14.72
CA ALA A 218 -4.28 0.03 15.53
C ALA A 218 -4.60 -1.19 16.43
N GLN A 219 -5.77 -1.20 17.07
CA GLN A 219 -6.24 -2.34 17.88
C GLN A 219 -6.45 -3.60 17.03
N LYS A 220 -7.03 -3.48 15.84
CA LYS A 220 -7.18 -4.61 14.90
C LYS A 220 -5.82 -5.18 14.50
N ILE A 221 -4.85 -4.33 14.16
CA ILE A 221 -3.51 -4.78 13.78
C ILE A 221 -2.78 -5.42 14.97
N GLU A 222 -2.94 -4.90 16.19
CA GLU A 222 -2.38 -5.52 17.40
C GLU A 222 -2.91 -6.94 17.62
N LEU A 223 -4.21 -7.17 17.38
CA LEU A 223 -4.78 -8.53 17.40
C LEU A 223 -4.17 -9.42 16.30
N LEU A 224 -3.95 -8.89 15.10
CA LEU A 224 -3.30 -9.63 14.01
C LEU A 224 -1.83 -9.95 14.32
N MET A 225 -1.10 -9.06 14.98
CA MET A 225 0.27 -9.31 15.47
C MET A 225 0.29 -10.50 16.43
N ASN A 226 -0.64 -10.53 17.39
CA ASN A 226 -0.78 -11.65 18.32
C ASN A 226 -1.12 -12.96 17.60
N GLN A 227 -1.97 -12.93 16.57
CA GLN A 227 -2.31 -14.11 15.77
C GLN A 227 -1.13 -14.61 14.93
N ALA A 228 -0.31 -13.70 14.39
CA ALA A 228 0.89 -14.03 13.65
C ALA A 228 2.06 -14.44 14.56
N GLY A 229 1.95 -14.20 15.87
CA GLY A 229 3.01 -14.47 16.84
C GLY A 229 4.19 -13.51 16.72
N VAL A 230 3.95 -12.28 16.27
CA VAL A 230 4.98 -11.24 16.11
C VAL A 230 4.76 -10.09 17.08
N THR A 231 5.84 -9.40 17.42
CA THR A 231 5.91 -8.28 18.35
C THR A 231 6.75 -7.16 17.74
N ILE A 232 6.67 -5.96 18.30
CA ILE A 232 7.52 -4.83 17.85
C ILE A 232 9.02 -5.12 17.99
N GLN A 233 9.41 -6.07 18.85
CA GLN A 233 10.82 -6.43 19.10
C GLN A 233 11.41 -7.29 17.98
N ASP A 234 10.58 -7.98 17.19
CA ASP A 234 11.03 -8.76 16.03
C ASP A 234 11.57 -7.85 14.92
N ARG A 235 11.24 -6.56 14.97
CA ARG A 235 11.85 -5.52 14.15
C ARG A 235 13.09 -4.95 14.87
N LYS A 236 14.25 -5.58 14.67
CA LYS A 236 15.51 -5.29 15.38
C LYS A 236 15.89 -3.81 15.51
N VAL A 237 15.62 -3.01 14.48
CA VAL A 237 15.91 -1.57 14.46
C VAL A 237 15.12 -0.76 15.49
N VAL A 238 13.97 -1.26 15.95
CA VAL A 238 13.18 -0.64 17.03
C VAL A 238 14.01 -0.59 18.30
N ALA A 239 14.43 -1.75 18.81
CA ALA A 239 15.21 -1.84 20.03
C ALA A 239 16.51 -1.02 19.95
N ALA A 240 17.21 -1.06 18.81
CA ALA A 240 18.45 -0.32 18.61
C ALA A 240 18.24 1.21 18.67
N ALA A 241 17.18 1.71 18.03
CA ALA A 241 16.86 3.14 18.07
C ALA A 241 16.45 3.60 19.48
N LEU A 242 15.62 2.81 20.18
CA LEU A 242 15.14 3.15 21.53
C LEU A 242 16.26 3.11 22.57
N ASN A 243 17.10 2.07 22.54
CA ASN A 243 18.28 1.98 23.41
C ASN A 243 19.22 3.18 23.18
N ARG A 244 19.45 3.53 21.91
CA ARG A 244 20.29 4.69 21.59
C ARG A 244 19.68 6.00 22.09
N ALA A 245 18.36 6.17 21.97
CA ALA A 245 17.67 7.34 22.47
C ALA A 245 17.78 7.46 24.00
N GLN A 246 17.66 6.34 24.71
CA GLN A 246 17.82 6.27 26.16
C GLN A 246 19.27 6.56 26.59
N GLU A 247 20.27 6.02 25.90
CA GLU A 247 21.68 6.29 26.18
C GLU A 247 22.03 7.77 26.00
N THR A 248 21.51 8.41 24.95
CA THR A 248 21.87 9.79 24.59
C THR A 248 20.93 10.83 25.17
N GLN A 249 19.82 10.40 25.77
CA GLN A 249 18.73 11.27 26.25
C GLN A 249 18.25 12.23 25.15
N SER A 250 18.23 11.76 23.90
CA SER A 250 17.87 12.55 22.73
C SER A 250 17.27 11.65 21.65
N PRO A 251 16.52 12.20 20.68
CA PRO A 251 16.00 11.37 19.59
C PRO A 251 17.11 10.61 18.87
N ALA A 252 16.82 9.36 18.53
CA ALA A 252 17.74 8.49 17.84
C ALA A 252 17.03 7.72 16.71
N ALA A 253 17.83 7.17 15.83
CA ALA A 253 17.38 6.37 14.71
C ALA A 253 18.33 5.18 14.49
N ALA A 254 17.81 4.09 13.91
CA ALA A 254 18.60 2.93 13.55
C ALA A 254 18.21 2.40 12.16
N LEU A 255 19.16 1.78 11.47
CA LEU A 255 18.97 1.11 10.19
C LEU A 255 19.71 -0.23 10.17
N GLU A 256 19.07 -1.27 9.65
CA GLU A 256 19.67 -2.58 9.41
C GLU A 256 20.13 -2.68 7.95
N LEU A 257 21.41 -2.95 7.76
CA LEU A 257 22.04 -3.20 6.47
C LEU A 257 21.67 -4.59 5.92
N PRO A 258 21.85 -4.86 4.61
CA PRO A 258 21.57 -6.16 4.03
C PRO A 258 22.37 -7.33 4.64
N ASP A 259 23.50 -7.04 5.27
CA ASP A 259 24.33 -8.01 5.99
C ASP A 259 23.93 -8.20 7.47
N GLY A 260 22.84 -7.56 7.91
CA GLY A 260 22.30 -7.63 9.27
C GLY A 260 22.98 -6.70 10.29
N ARG A 261 24.00 -5.93 9.89
CA ARG A 261 24.61 -4.95 10.80
C ARG A 261 23.64 -3.79 11.05
N ILE A 262 23.57 -3.36 12.31
CA ILE A 262 22.71 -2.24 12.72
C ILE A 262 23.58 -1.00 12.94
N ILE A 263 23.23 0.07 12.24
CA ILE A 263 23.87 1.38 12.37
C ILE A 263 22.89 2.33 13.03
N THR A 264 23.38 3.18 13.93
CA THR A 264 22.56 4.15 14.66
C THR A 264 22.96 5.59 14.36
N GLY A 265 22.01 6.50 14.54
CA GLY A 265 22.18 7.94 14.50
C GLY A 265 21.53 8.57 15.73
N LYS A 266 22.06 9.71 16.18
CA LYS A 266 21.53 10.49 17.30
C LYS A 266 21.43 11.95 16.93
N THR A 267 20.49 12.67 17.54
CA THR A 267 20.42 14.12 17.40
C THR A 267 21.67 14.79 17.98
N SER A 268 22.19 15.76 17.23
CA SER A 268 23.31 16.63 17.63
C SER A 268 22.92 18.11 17.47
N ASN A 269 23.88 19.00 17.69
CA ASN A 269 23.67 20.43 17.45
C ASN A 269 23.48 20.75 15.96
N LEU A 270 24.05 19.93 15.07
CA LEU A 270 24.07 20.14 13.64
C LEU A 270 23.01 19.31 12.90
N LEU A 271 22.79 18.07 13.34
CA LEU A 271 22.03 17.07 12.62
C LEU A 271 20.86 16.53 13.46
N GLY A 272 19.72 16.33 12.82
CA GLY A 272 18.68 15.46 13.36
C GLY A 272 19.13 13.99 13.35
N ALA A 273 18.48 13.15 14.17
CA ALA A 273 18.81 11.73 14.27
C ALA A 273 18.78 10.96 12.94
N SER A 274 17.77 11.23 12.11
CA SER A 274 17.60 10.65 10.77
C SER A 274 18.75 11.01 9.83
N ALA A 275 19.12 12.29 9.79
CA ALA A 275 20.19 12.79 8.96
C ALA A 275 21.57 12.25 9.42
N ALA A 276 21.79 12.18 10.74
CA ALA A 276 22.99 11.58 11.31
C ALA A 276 23.08 10.08 11.00
N LEU A 277 21.97 9.34 11.12
CA LEU A 277 21.88 7.94 10.74
C LEU A 277 22.28 7.75 9.27
N LEU A 278 21.71 8.55 8.37
CA LEU A 278 21.99 8.43 6.94
C LEU A 278 23.48 8.60 6.63
N LEU A 279 24.13 9.63 7.20
CA LEU A 279 25.57 9.81 7.01
C LEU A 279 26.40 8.67 7.59
N ASN A 280 26.03 8.15 8.76
CA ASN A 280 26.74 7.02 9.36
C ASN A 280 26.63 5.77 8.48
N VAL A 281 25.44 5.49 7.94
CA VAL A 281 25.21 4.36 7.05
C VAL A 281 26.01 4.51 5.74
N LEU A 282 26.00 5.69 5.14
CA LEU A 282 26.75 5.93 3.89
C LEU A 282 28.26 5.82 4.09
N LYS A 283 28.79 6.33 5.22
CA LYS A 283 30.20 6.14 5.59
C LYS A 283 30.54 4.67 5.76
N GLU A 284 29.71 3.93 6.49
CA GLU A 284 29.92 2.49 6.72
C GLU A 284 29.94 1.70 5.40
N LEU A 285 28.98 1.97 4.51
CA LEU A 285 28.89 1.31 3.20
C LEU A 285 30.06 1.68 2.26
N ALA A 286 30.65 2.86 2.44
CA ALA A 286 31.82 3.32 1.70
C ALA A 286 33.15 2.88 2.33
N GLY A 287 33.13 2.21 3.49
CA GLY A 287 34.35 1.82 4.22
C GLY A 287 35.08 3.00 4.87
N LEU A 288 34.37 4.10 5.14
CA LEU A 288 34.91 5.31 5.72
C LEU A 288 34.79 5.29 7.26
N GLY A 289 35.79 5.82 7.95
CA GLY A 289 35.81 5.88 9.41
C GLY A 289 34.66 6.73 9.99
N HIS A 290 34.13 6.32 11.15
CA HIS A 290 33.02 7.01 11.80
C HIS A 290 33.32 8.49 12.10
N GLU A 291 34.54 8.80 12.55
CA GLU A 291 34.97 10.16 12.91
C GLU A 291 35.28 11.05 11.69
N LEU A 292 35.23 10.49 10.46
CA LEU A 292 35.52 11.25 9.26
C LEU A 292 34.36 12.20 8.92
N HIS A 293 34.67 13.49 8.79
CA HIS A 293 33.76 14.51 8.32
C HIS A 293 33.75 14.57 6.79
N ILE A 294 32.64 14.16 6.18
CA ILE A 294 32.48 14.09 4.71
C ILE A 294 31.63 15.24 4.12
N ILE A 295 31.07 16.10 4.97
CA ILE A 295 30.36 17.31 4.52
C ILE A 295 31.20 18.52 4.92
N SER A 296 31.49 19.37 3.94
CA SER A 296 32.30 20.56 4.18
C SER A 296 31.48 21.61 4.95
N PRO A 297 32.11 22.39 5.85
CA PRO A 297 31.45 23.51 6.51
C PRO A 297 30.84 24.51 5.51
N GLU A 298 31.50 24.75 4.38
CA GLU A 298 31.05 25.66 3.32
C GLU A 298 29.76 25.20 2.65
N ALA A 299 29.46 23.89 2.69
CA ALA A 299 28.18 23.34 2.22
C ALA A 299 27.06 23.44 3.26
N ILE A 300 27.39 23.52 4.55
CA ILE A 300 26.44 23.54 5.67
C ILE A 300 26.06 24.96 6.08
N GLU A 301 27.04 25.85 6.24
CA GLU A 301 26.86 27.20 6.76
C GLU A 301 25.80 28.01 5.99
N PRO A 302 25.77 28.01 4.64
CA PRO A 302 24.75 28.75 3.91
C PRO A 302 23.33 28.26 4.19
N ILE A 303 23.15 26.94 4.37
CA ILE A 303 21.86 26.33 4.64
C ILE A 303 21.39 26.73 6.05
N GLN A 304 22.26 26.62 7.05
CA GLN A 304 21.92 27.03 8.43
C GLN A 304 21.62 28.52 8.51
N LYS A 305 22.41 29.35 7.83
CA LYS A 305 22.18 30.80 7.76
C LYS A 305 20.84 31.12 7.12
N LEU A 306 20.49 30.45 6.00
CA LEU A 306 19.18 30.59 5.37
C LEU A 306 18.05 30.25 6.36
N LYS A 307 18.14 29.12 7.08
CA LYS A 307 17.10 28.68 8.04
C LYS A 307 16.92 29.67 9.18
N VAL A 308 18.00 30.09 9.82
CA VAL A 308 17.94 30.90 11.05
C VAL A 308 17.76 32.40 10.73
N ASP A 309 18.60 32.95 9.86
CA ASP A 309 18.67 34.41 9.67
C ASP A 309 17.55 34.91 8.75
N TYR A 310 17.20 34.14 7.72
CA TYR A 310 16.25 34.58 6.69
C TYR A 310 14.87 33.96 6.88
N LEU A 311 14.79 32.63 7.10
CA LEU A 311 13.52 31.92 7.30
C LEU A 311 13.04 31.92 8.75
N LYS A 312 13.83 32.49 9.67
CA LYS A 312 13.49 32.64 11.10
C LYS A 312 13.11 31.32 11.79
N SER A 313 13.64 30.20 11.31
CA SER A 313 13.47 28.90 11.93
C SER A 313 14.23 28.86 13.25
N ARG A 314 13.57 28.36 14.31
CA ARG A 314 14.20 28.18 15.62
C ARG A 314 15.14 26.97 15.67
N ASN A 315 14.97 26.02 14.75
CA ASN A 315 15.78 24.81 14.69
C ASN A 315 16.85 24.93 13.58
N PRO A 316 18.14 25.05 13.92
CA PRO A 316 19.22 25.14 12.95
C PRO A 316 19.66 23.77 12.39
N ARG A 317 19.08 22.67 12.88
CA ARG A 317 19.45 21.32 12.46
C ARG A 317 19.04 21.07 11.02
N LEU A 318 19.88 20.34 10.30
CA LEU A 318 19.62 19.94 8.93
C LEU A 318 18.68 18.75 8.87
N HIS A 319 17.70 18.82 7.97
CA HIS A 319 16.88 17.68 7.55
C HIS A 319 17.66 16.75 6.61
N THR A 320 17.10 15.58 6.37
CA THR A 320 17.74 14.52 5.60
C THR A 320 18.01 14.95 4.15
N ASP A 321 17.11 15.71 3.53
CA ASP A 321 17.28 16.26 2.18
C ASP A 321 18.35 17.35 2.11
N GLU A 322 18.36 18.26 3.08
CA GLU A 322 19.39 19.31 3.21
C GLU A 322 20.79 18.69 3.38
N VAL A 323 20.90 17.62 4.16
CA VAL A 323 22.14 16.85 4.31
C VAL A 323 22.57 16.19 3.01
N LEU A 324 21.65 15.62 2.24
CA LEU A 324 21.98 15.03 0.94
C LEU A 324 22.43 16.09 -0.08
N ILE A 325 21.84 17.28 -0.05
CA ILE A 325 22.28 18.42 -0.88
C ILE A 325 23.68 18.85 -0.48
N ALA A 326 23.94 18.99 0.82
CA ALA A 326 25.26 19.38 1.33
C ALA A 326 26.34 18.33 1.02
N LEU A 327 26.00 17.03 1.15
CA LEU A 327 26.87 15.92 0.77
C LEU A 327 27.16 15.93 -0.74
N SER A 328 26.12 16.10 -1.57
CA SER A 328 26.26 16.19 -3.04
C SER A 328 27.12 17.38 -3.46
N THR A 329 27.06 18.49 -2.72
CA THR A 329 27.89 19.67 -2.98
C THR A 329 29.35 19.39 -2.58
N SER A 330 29.55 18.74 -1.43
CA SER A 330 30.88 18.36 -0.93
C SER A 330 31.57 17.35 -1.86
N ALA A 331 30.81 16.47 -2.51
CA ALA A 331 31.32 15.46 -3.45
C ALA A 331 32.03 16.05 -4.69
N ALA A 332 31.86 17.35 -4.99
CA ALA A 332 32.57 18.01 -6.07
C ALA A 332 34.07 18.20 -5.79
N ALA A 333 34.46 18.28 -4.51
CA ALA A 333 35.83 18.57 -4.08
C ALA A 333 36.39 17.56 -3.07
N ASN A 334 35.56 16.65 -2.56
CA ASN A 334 35.94 15.63 -1.57
C ASN A 334 35.60 14.23 -2.09
N GLU A 335 36.63 13.41 -2.26
CA GLU A 335 36.51 12.03 -2.73
C GLU A 335 35.71 11.14 -1.77
N ASP A 336 35.90 11.29 -0.46
CA ASP A 336 35.18 10.51 0.55
C ASP A 336 33.67 10.83 0.52
N ALA A 337 33.32 12.10 0.29
CA ALA A 337 31.93 12.52 0.11
C ALA A 337 31.30 11.89 -1.14
N ARG A 338 32.07 11.79 -2.24
CA ARG A 338 31.65 11.13 -3.47
C ARG A 338 31.42 9.63 -3.25
N LEU A 339 32.38 8.94 -2.62
CA LEU A 339 32.27 7.52 -2.29
C LEU A 339 31.04 7.22 -1.43
N ALA A 340 30.74 8.06 -0.44
CA ALA A 340 29.54 7.95 0.39
C ALA A 340 28.25 8.16 -0.43
N LEU A 341 28.21 9.17 -1.30
CA LEU A 341 27.04 9.46 -2.13
C LEU A 341 26.70 8.30 -3.10
N GLU A 342 27.71 7.64 -3.66
CA GLU A 342 27.55 6.48 -4.54
C GLU A 342 26.91 5.27 -3.84
N GLN A 343 26.84 5.25 -2.50
CA GLN A 343 26.21 4.16 -1.73
C GLN A 343 24.69 4.28 -1.61
N LEU A 344 24.08 5.43 -1.96
CA LEU A 344 22.63 5.65 -1.80
C LEU A 344 21.75 4.52 -2.38
N PRO A 345 22.03 3.93 -3.58
CA PRO A 345 21.21 2.84 -4.10
C PRO A 345 21.17 1.59 -3.22
N LYS A 346 22.19 1.37 -2.38
CA LYS A 346 22.28 0.21 -1.49
C LYS A 346 21.32 0.31 -0.29
N LEU A 347 20.69 1.46 -0.08
CA LEU A 347 19.70 1.65 0.99
C LEU A 347 18.34 1.06 0.64
N HIS A 348 18.08 0.76 -0.65
CA HIS A 348 16.80 0.22 -1.08
C HIS A 348 16.48 -1.12 -0.39
N GLY A 349 15.31 -1.20 0.22
CA GLY A 349 14.88 -2.37 0.99
C GLY A 349 15.41 -2.45 2.42
N CYS A 350 16.32 -1.56 2.83
CA CYS A 350 16.78 -1.51 4.22
C CYS A 350 15.63 -1.09 5.16
N GLN A 351 15.67 -1.60 6.38
CA GLN A 351 14.69 -1.29 7.41
C GLN A 351 15.23 -0.22 8.34
N ALA A 352 14.42 0.79 8.66
CA ALA A 352 14.81 1.83 9.60
C ALA A 352 13.71 2.11 10.64
N HIS A 353 14.14 2.60 11.80
CA HIS A 353 13.23 3.05 12.86
C HIS A 353 13.75 4.32 13.53
N THR A 354 12.84 5.22 13.92
CA THR A 354 13.15 6.43 14.68
C THR A 354 12.37 6.48 15.98
N SER A 355 13.05 6.91 17.07
CA SER A 355 12.46 7.02 18.40
C SER A 355 11.44 8.17 18.56
N VAL A 356 11.20 8.92 17.49
CA VAL A 356 10.24 10.03 17.41
C VAL A 356 9.62 10.08 16.01
N MET A 357 8.48 10.75 15.90
CA MET A 357 7.83 11.06 14.64
C MET A 357 8.70 12.03 13.82
N LEU A 358 8.98 11.65 12.58
CA LEU A 358 9.73 12.49 11.63
C LEU A 358 8.83 13.52 10.92
N SER A 359 9.47 14.55 10.39
CA SER A 359 8.82 15.49 9.46
C SER A 359 8.44 14.81 8.15
N ASP A 360 7.42 15.33 7.46
CA ASP A 360 7.02 14.83 6.14
C ASP A 360 8.16 14.89 5.11
N VAL A 361 9.08 15.85 5.25
CA VAL A 361 10.26 16.00 4.38
C VAL A 361 11.19 14.81 4.55
N ASP A 362 11.49 14.44 5.80
CA ASP A 362 12.35 13.30 6.11
C ASP A 362 11.71 11.97 5.69
N ILE A 363 10.42 11.79 5.98
CA ILE A 363 9.65 10.59 5.57
C ILE A 363 9.69 10.40 4.06
N LYS A 364 9.38 11.46 3.29
CA LYS A 364 9.41 11.41 1.82
C LYS A 364 10.81 11.13 1.28
N THR A 365 11.85 11.61 1.97
CA THR A 365 13.24 11.36 1.58
C THR A 365 13.59 9.88 1.74
N PHE A 366 13.30 9.26 2.88
CA PHE A 366 13.50 7.82 3.06
C PHE A 366 12.68 6.98 2.07
N GLN A 367 11.43 7.37 1.79
CA GLN A 367 10.60 6.71 0.78
C GLN A 367 11.22 6.74 -0.61
N LYS A 368 11.77 7.89 -1.04
CA LYS A 368 12.49 8.01 -2.33
C LYS A 368 13.75 7.14 -2.39
N LEU A 369 14.40 6.94 -1.25
CA LEU A 369 15.56 6.03 -1.12
C LEU A 369 15.16 4.55 -1.04
N GLY A 370 13.86 4.24 -0.97
CA GLY A 370 13.35 2.87 -0.83
C GLY A 370 13.60 2.26 0.55
N VAL A 371 13.84 3.08 1.57
CA VAL A 371 14.01 2.61 2.96
C VAL A 371 12.65 2.41 3.61
N GLN A 372 12.45 1.24 4.22
CA GLN A 372 11.23 0.89 4.94
C GLN A 372 11.28 1.48 6.35
N LEU A 373 10.81 2.72 6.47
CA LEU A 373 10.82 3.49 7.71
C LEU A 373 9.61 3.21 8.60
N THR A 374 9.85 3.15 9.92
CA THR A 374 8.85 3.21 10.99
C THR A 374 9.25 4.27 12.00
N CYS A 375 8.30 4.84 12.75
CA CYS A 375 8.55 5.86 13.76
C CYS A 375 7.75 5.54 15.01
N GLU A 376 8.31 5.80 16.19
CA GLU A 376 7.52 5.90 17.42
C GLU A 376 6.51 7.03 17.31
N SER A 377 5.31 6.80 17.85
CA SER A 377 4.19 7.74 17.84
C SER A 377 4.33 8.81 18.94
N VAL A 378 5.47 9.52 18.95
CA VAL A 378 5.80 10.60 19.89
C VAL A 378 6.52 11.73 19.14
N TYR A 379 6.11 12.98 19.36
CA TYR A 379 6.79 14.15 18.78
C TYR A 379 8.08 14.50 19.57
N GLU A 380 9.12 14.96 18.87
CA GLU A 380 10.43 15.34 19.46
C GLU A 380 10.31 16.42 20.56
N SER A 381 9.44 17.40 20.35
CA SER A 381 9.02 18.36 21.36
C SER A 381 7.59 18.03 21.75
N GLY A 382 7.25 18.07 23.04
CA GLY A 382 5.89 17.82 23.54
C GLY A 382 4.81 18.82 23.09
N HIS A 383 4.96 19.42 21.91
CA HIS A 383 4.03 20.31 21.25
C HIS A 383 3.80 19.73 19.85
N GLY A 384 2.56 19.31 19.57
CA GLY A 384 2.15 19.00 18.21
C GLY A 384 2.45 20.21 17.32
N TYR A 385 3.10 19.97 16.18
CA TYR A 385 3.22 20.97 15.14
C TYR A 385 1.83 21.18 14.52
N TYR A 386 1.04 22.07 15.13
CA TYR A 386 -0.19 22.62 14.59
C TYR A 386 0.07 23.96 13.92
#